data_AF-A0A833WLL6-F1
#
_entry.id   AF-A0A833WLL6-F1
#
_cell.length_a   1.000
_cell.length_b   1.000
_cell.length_c   1.000
_cell.angle_alpha   90.00
_cell.angle_beta   90.00
_cell.angle_gamma   90.00
#
_symmetry.space_group_name_H-M   'P 1'
#
loop_
_entity.id
_entity.type
_entity.pdbx_description
1 polymer ?
#
loop_
_entity_poly.entity_id
_entity_poly.type
_entity_poly.pdbx_seq_one_letter_code
_entity_poly.pdbx_strand_id
1 'polypeptide(L)'
;MDANLARVGVSDTALRAHYSNAVCDELQEADKRLQKALAALKRALQVAEASRELHKSSLALVDESPDVSSMISRTAYKSKPLPPRSPSTRKRKAPEHYLAPLALPPVKKVDRWELLEKRLALASQGEHGEKVLSCLLAARNSSPHTSISKLQSTCRELADANDRGSDVASYMDDIQAVLTFMAPCLVGAQVPFGRKELRSILLLLQRLPREFPETAKLRKHIAANFETPAEEVVDVQEQLKKMLKEVRGWCREEPYSVSVFEDRLQFVKKTIEASGYEGYDPRWDKSIAELLFRFGCCLQAFHTGWAQDRRYDTIRSLLSEMKSQERRR
;
A
#
# COMPACT_ATOMS: atom_id res chain seq x y z
N MET A 1 34.32 -31.20 13.21
CA MET A 1 34.52 -29.76 12.92
C MET A 1 35.74 -29.20 13.67
N ASP A 2 36.56 -30.06 14.28
CA ASP A 2 37.54 -29.63 15.29
C ASP A 2 38.93 -29.33 14.71
N ALA A 3 39.19 -29.69 13.45
CA ALA A 3 40.50 -29.50 12.83
C ALA A 3 40.78 -28.07 12.34
N ASN A 4 39.73 -27.25 12.10
CA ASN A 4 39.91 -25.88 11.60
C ASN A 4 40.08 -24.83 12.70
N LEU A 5 39.68 -25.13 13.94
CA LEU A 5 39.81 -24.20 15.08
C LEU A 5 41.19 -24.28 15.77
N ALA A 6 41.90 -25.41 15.62
CA ALA A 6 43.24 -25.59 16.19
C ALA A 6 44.32 -24.74 15.50
N ARG A 7 44.04 -24.17 14.32
CA ARG A 7 45.01 -23.42 13.50
C ARG A 7 45.10 -21.92 13.85
N VAL A 8 44.20 -21.41 14.70
CA VAL A 8 44.13 -19.99 15.09
C VAL A 8 44.47 -19.75 16.57
N GLY A 9 44.72 -20.80 17.35
CA GLY A 9 45.22 -20.67 18.74
C GLY A 9 44.26 -20.01 19.73
N VAL A 10 42.99 -19.79 19.35
CA VAL A 10 41.96 -19.21 20.22
C VAL A 10 41.05 -20.34 20.69
N SER A 11 40.95 -20.53 22.01
CA SER A 11 40.07 -21.56 22.57
C SER A 11 38.60 -21.27 22.23
N ASP A 12 37.81 -22.31 21.98
CA ASP A 12 36.38 -22.20 21.67
C ASP A 12 35.62 -21.41 22.76
N THR A 13 36.08 -21.51 24.02
CA THR A 13 35.59 -20.71 25.14
C THR A 13 35.87 -19.22 25.01
N ALA A 14 37.06 -18.83 24.53
CA ALA A 14 37.41 -17.44 24.31
C ALA A 14 36.63 -16.84 23.13
N LEU A 15 36.38 -17.62 22.09
CA LEU A 15 35.62 -17.19 20.93
C LEU A 15 34.13 -16.98 21.28
N ARG A 16 33.52 -17.91 22.04
CA ARG A 16 32.14 -17.75 22.54
C ARG A 16 32.00 -16.56 23.48
N ALA A 17 32.97 -16.34 24.37
CA ALA A 17 32.98 -15.17 25.25
C ALA A 17 33.10 -13.85 24.46
N HIS A 18 33.93 -13.82 23.42
CA HIS A 18 34.08 -12.65 22.55
C HIS A 18 32.78 -12.30 21.83
N TYR A 19 32.10 -13.28 21.21
CA TYR A 19 30.82 -13.03 20.56
C TYR A 19 29.72 -12.65 21.55
N SER A 20 29.66 -13.28 22.72
CA SER A 20 28.69 -12.91 23.76
C SER A 20 28.89 -11.48 24.25
N ASN A 21 30.14 -11.03 24.43
CA ASN A 21 30.43 -9.66 24.85
C ASN A 21 30.10 -8.66 23.75
N ALA A 22 30.42 -8.96 22.48
CA ALA A 22 30.07 -8.10 21.36
C ALA A 22 28.55 -7.89 21.23
N VAL A 23 27.76 -8.95 21.40
CA VAL A 23 26.29 -8.86 21.39
C VAL A 23 25.77 -8.04 22.57
N CYS A 24 26.35 -8.20 23.77
CA CYS A 24 26.00 -7.39 24.94
C CYS A 24 26.31 -5.90 24.72
N ASP A 25 27.45 -5.57 24.12
CA ASP A 25 27.86 -4.20 23.84
C ASP A 25 26.93 -3.54 22.79
N GLU A 26 26.55 -4.28 21.75
CA GLU A 26 25.57 -3.81 20.75
C GLU A 26 24.19 -3.58 21.36
N LEU A 27 23.74 -4.46 22.26
CA LEU A 27 22.47 -4.29 22.99
C LEU A 27 22.49 -3.05 23.88
N GLN A 28 23.58 -2.80 24.60
CA GLN A 28 23.72 -1.60 25.44
C GLN A 28 23.72 -0.31 24.61
N GLU A 29 24.38 -0.34 23.46
CA GLU A 29 24.42 0.82 22.55
C GLU A 29 23.06 1.05 21.88
N ALA A 30 22.33 -0.01 21.53
CA ALA A 30 20.96 0.08 21.03
C ALA A 30 20.01 0.67 22.08
N ASP A 31 20.11 0.23 23.34
CA ASP A 31 19.29 0.78 24.44
C ASP A 31 19.57 2.27 24.67
N LYS A 32 20.85 2.68 24.68
CA LYS A 32 21.23 4.11 24.76
C LYS A 32 20.63 4.94 23.62
N ARG A 33 20.57 4.40 22.40
CA ARG A 33 19.96 5.09 21.24
C ARG A 33 18.44 5.18 21.40
N LEU A 34 17.80 4.12 21.88
CA LEU A 34 16.36 4.09 22.12
C LEU A 34 15.94 5.07 23.21
N GLN A 35 16.68 5.15 24.31
CA GLN A 35 16.44 6.13 25.37
C GLN A 35 16.57 7.58 24.87
N LYS A 36 17.57 7.86 24.02
CA LYS A 36 17.71 9.19 23.38
C LYS A 36 16.52 9.52 22.47
N ALA A 37 16.05 8.55 21.68
CA ALA A 37 14.89 8.74 20.81
C ALA A 37 13.61 8.98 21.61
N LEU A 38 13.39 8.22 22.68
CA LEU A 38 12.27 8.43 23.60
C LEU A 38 12.31 9.82 24.26
N ALA A 39 13.48 10.28 24.69
CA ALA A 39 13.64 11.62 25.25
C ALA A 39 13.38 12.74 24.23
N ALA A 40 13.67 12.51 22.94
CA ALA A 40 13.34 13.45 21.87
C ALA A 40 11.83 13.46 21.58
N LEU A 41 11.18 12.30 21.55
CA LEU A 41 9.73 12.18 21.34
C LEU A 41 8.93 12.80 22.49
N LYS A 42 9.35 12.59 23.74
CA LYS A 42 8.72 13.26 24.90
C LYS A 42 8.81 14.79 24.80
N ARG A 43 9.96 15.31 24.35
CA ARG A 43 10.11 16.76 24.11
C ARG A 43 9.25 17.26 22.95
N ALA A 44 9.16 16.50 21.85
CA ALA A 44 8.30 16.86 20.72
C ALA A 44 6.82 16.89 21.12
N LEU A 45 6.39 15.93 21.95
CA LEU A 45 5.04 15.89 22.50
C LEU A 45 4.75 17.10 23.40
N GLN A 46 5.66 17.44 24.32
CA GLN A 46 5.53 18.64 25.16
C GLN A 46 5.44 19.93 24.32
N VAL A 47 6.21 20.05 23.25
CA VAL A 47 6.15 21.22 22.34
C VAL A 47 4.81 21.25 21.59
N ALA A 48 4.31 20.10 21.14
CA ALA A 48 3.01 20.02 20.48
C ALA A 48 1.85 20.39 21.43
N GLU A 49 1.91 19.93 22.68
CA GLU A 49 0.94 20.30 23.72
C GLU A 49 1.00 21.79 24.04
N ALA A 50 2.20 22.36 24.23
CA ALA A 50 2.38 23.79 24.45
C ALA A 50 1.88 24.63 23.25
N SER A 51 2.12 24.18 22.03
CA SER A 51 1.60 24.83 20.82
C SER A 51 0.08 24.78 20.74
N ARG A 52 -0.53 23.68 21.20
CA ARG A 52 -1.99 23.53 21.24
C ARG A 52 -2.62 24.43 22.30
N GLU A 53 -2.02 24.54 23.47
CA GLU A 53 -2.49 25.46 24.52
C GLU A 53 -2.33 26.92 24.09
N LEU A 54 -1.22 27.31 23.45
CA LEU A 54 -1.06 28.64 22.85
C LEU A 54 -2.14 28.93 21.80
N HIS A 55 -2.49 27.96 20.96
CA HIS A 55 -3.54 28.13 19.96
C HIS A 55 -4.92 28.32 20.61
N LYS A 56 -5.24 27.56 21.66
CA LYS A 56 -6.48 27.74 22.43
C LYS A 56 -6.54 29.10 23.13
N SER A 57 -5.45 29.55 23.76
CA SER A 57 -5.38 30.87 24.39
C SER A 57 -5.48 32.00 23.36
N SER A 58 -4.90 31.81 22.17
CA SER A 58 -5.04 32.75 21.04
C SER A 58 -6.49 32.84 20.55
N LEU A 59 -7.21 31.72 20.50
CA LEU A 59 -8.64 31.68 20.16
C LEU A 59 -9.50 32.39 21.23
N ALA A 60 -9.21 32.16 22.52
CA ALA A 60 -9.90 32.82 23.63
C ALA A 60 -9.72 34.35 23.62
N LEU A 61 -8.51 34.84 23.29
CA LEU A 61 -8.24 36.29 23.17
C LEU A 61 -8.89 36.94 21.93
N VAL A 62 -9.19 36.15 20.89
CA VAL A 62 -9.88 36.62 19.68
C VAL A 62 -11.39 36.75 19.90
N ASP A 63 -11.99 35.91 20.76
CA ASP A 63 -13.41 35.98 21.11
C ASP A 63 -13.76 37.14 22.07
N GLU A 64 -12.80 37.62 22.89
CA GLU A 64 -13.07 38.68 23.88
C GLU A 64 -12.90 40.12 23.36
N SER A 65 -12.28 40.35 22.19
CA SER A 65 -12.20 41.69 21.60
C SER A 65 -11.90 41.68 20.08
N PRO A 66 -12.82 42.19 19.23
CA PRO A 66 -12.63 42.22 17.78
C PRO A 66 -11.45 43.10 17.31
N ASP A 67 -11.00 44.05 18.14
CA ASP A 67 -9.84 44.90 17.85
C ASP A 67 -8.50 44.13 17.98
N VAL A 68 -8.42 43.15 18.87
CA VAL A 68 -7.20 42.33 19.09
C VAL A 68 -7.00 41.33 17.95
N SER A 69 -8.09 40.78 17.40
CA SER A 69 -8.08 39.90 16.22
C SER A 69 -7.45 40.57 14.99
N SER A 70 -7.69 41.88 14.82
CA SER A 70 -7.10 42.67 13.73
C SER A 70 -5.58 42.86 13.91
N MET A 71 -5.09 43.04 15.14
CA MET A 71 -3.66 43.21 15.44
C MET A 71 -2.86 41.90 15.32
N ILE A 72 -3.43 40.76 15.74
CA ILE A 72 -2.80 39.44 15.61
C ILE A 72 -2.72 39.04 14.13
N SER A 73 -3.77 39.28 13.35
CA SER A 73 -3.77 39.06 11.90
C SER A 73 -2.69 39.91 11.21
N ARG A 74 -2.53 41.18 11.61
CA ARG A 74 -1.55 42.10 11.02
C ARG A 74 -0.09 41.75 11.34
N THR A 75 0.16 41.05 12.46
CA THR A 75 1.49 40.56 12.82
C THR A 75 1.80 39.21 12.16
N ALA A 76 0.80 38.33 11.99
CA ALA A 76 0.93 37.05 11.27
C ALA A 76 1.23 37.22 9.76
N TYR A 77 0.74 38.29 9.13
CA TYR A 77 1.05 38.60 7.72
C TYR A 77 2.40 39.28 7.49
N LYS A 78 3.11 39.70 8.55
CA LYS A 78 4.44 40.35 8.44
C LYS A 78 5.64 39.42 8.66
N SER A 79 5.42 38.20 9.15
CA SER A 79 6.48 37.18 9.21
C SER A 79 6.51 36.40 7.90
N LYS A 80 7.47 36.72 7.03
CA LYS A 80 7.81 35.84 5.90
C LYS A 80 8.07 34.43 6.44
N PRO A 81 7.47 33.36 5.86
CA PRO A 81 7.83 32.01 6.22
C PRO A 81 9.33 31.83 5.93
N LEU A 82 10.11 31.60 6.97
CA LEU A 82 11.51 31.26 6.81
C LEU A 82 11.59 29.95 6.05
N PRO A 83 12.50 29.81 5.07
CA PRO A 83 12.72 28.55 4.39
C PRO A 83 13.14 27.48 5.42
N PRO A 84 12.82 26.20 5.19
CA PRO A 84 13.17 25.14 6.11
C PRO A 84 14.70 25.12 6.26
N ARG A 85 15.19 25.40 7.48
CA ARG A 85 16.60 25.26 7.82
C ARG A 85 16.98 23.79 7.69
N SER A 86 17.74 23.47 6.64
CA SER A 86 18.55 22.27 6.55
C SER A 86 19.37 22.10 7.83
N PRO A 87 19.52 20.88 8.38
CA PRO A 87 20.32 20.67 9.58
C PRO A 87 21.75 21.13 9.32
N SER A 88 22.18 22.16 10.05
CA SER A 88 23.57 22.61 10.06
C SER A 88 24.43 21.50 10.66
N THR A 89 25.15 20.80 9.78
CA THR A 89 26.20 19.85 10.15
C THR A 89 27.40 20.61 10.70
N ARG A 90 27.35 20.96 11.98
CA ARG A 90 28.55 21.29 12.77
C ARG A 90 28.95 20.08 13.60
N LYS A 91 29.68 19.14 12.98
CA LYS A 91 30.64 18.28 13.70
C LYS A 91 31.85 17.96 12.81
N ARG A 92 33.00 18.42 13.30
CA ARG A 92 34.34 17.81 13.29
C ARG A 92 34.94 17.45 11.91
N LYS A 93 36.08 18.10 11.60
CA LYS A 93 37.03 17.68 10.56
C LYS A 93 37.45 16.22 10.81
N ALA A 94 37.00 15.32 9.95
CA ALA A 94 37.65 14.05 9.65
C ALA A 94 37.82 13.99 8.12
N PRO A 95 38.98 13.56 7.60
CA PRO A 95 39.27 13.59 6.16
C PRO A 95 38.60 12.42 5.45
N GLU A 96 37.35 12.60 5.02
CA GLU A 96 36.64 11.64 4.16
C GLU A 96 36.88 12.01 2.69
N HIS A 97 38.05 11.65 2.16
CA HIS A 97 38.35 11.69 0.72
C HIS A 97 37.99 10.39 -0.01
N TYR A 98 37.23 9.50 0.61
CA TYR A 98 36.74 8.28 -0.03
C TYR A 98 35.27 8.11 0.33
N LEU A 99 34.44 7.87 -0.70
CA LEU A 99 32.97 7.69 -0.65
C LEU A 99 32.13 8.96 -0.81
N ALA A 100 32.29 9.69 -1.92
CA ALA A 100 31.19 10.48 -2.47
C ALA A 100 30.19 9.50 -3.14
N PRO A 101 28.95 9.33 -2.64
CA PRO A 101 27.91 8.69 -3.40
C PRO A 101 27.62 9.60 -4.59
N LEU A 102 27.63 9.06 -5.80
CA LEU A 102 27.12 9.73 -6.99
C LEU A 102 25.70 10.21 -6.66
N ALA A 103 25.56 11.51 -6.41
CA ALA A 103 24.26 12.13 -6.17
C ALA A 103 23.45 11.98 -7.45
N LEU A 104 22.61 10.96 -7.50
CA LEU A 104 21.59 10.84 -8.52
C LEU A 104 20.74 12.11 -8.46
N PRO A 105 20.47 12.77 -9.60
CA PRO A 105 19.66 13.98 -9.61
C PRO A 105 18.29 13.69 -8.98
N PRO A 106 17.68 14.69 -8.31
CA PRO A 106 16.37 14.52 -7.70
C PRO A 106 15.38 14.09 -8.78
N VAL A 107 14.80 12.90 -8.60
CA VAL A 107 13.75 12.37 -9.48
C VAL A 107 12.58 13.35 -9.43
N LYS A 108 12.46 14.23 -10.42
CA LYS A 108 11.27 15.05 -10.62
C LYS A 108 10.09 14.08 -10.67
N LYS A 109 9.11 14.24 -9.77
CA LYS A 109 7.83 13.55 -9.90
C LYS A 109 7.25 13.98 -11.24
N VAL A 110 7.29 13.07 -12.22
CA VAL A 110 6.77 13.32 -13.57
C VAL A 110 5.32 13.75 -13.42
N ASP A 111 5.00 14.95 -13.91
CA ASP A 111 3.62 15.41 -13.90
C ASP A 111 2.79 14.51 -14.82
N ARG A 112 1.56 14.19 -14.41
CA ARG A 112 0.70 13.24 -15.13
C ARG A 112 0.35 13.77 -16.52
N TRP A 113 0.23 15.10 -16.63
CA TRP A 113 0.06 15.78 -17.90
C TRP A 113 1.33 15.66 -18.77
N GLU A 114 2.51 15.89 -18.20
CA GLU A 114 3.78 15.71 -18.92
C GLU A 114 3.98 14.28 -19.43
N LEU A 115 3.56 13.26 -18.66
CA LEU A 115 3.61 11.86 -19.09
C LEU A 115 2.70 11.63 -20.31
N LEU A 116 1.48 12.15 -20.27
CA LEU A 116 0.52 12.03 -21.37
C LEU A 116 1.02 12.75 -22.64
N GLU A 117 1.54 13.97 -22.51
CA GLU A 117 2.08 14.75 -23.63
C GLU A 117 3.31 14.07 -24.26
N LYS A 118 4.20 13.49 -23.44
CA LYS A 118 5.34 12.71 -23.94
C LYS A 118 4.90 11.51 -24.76
N ARG A 119 3.86 10.79 -24.31
CA ARG A 119 3.32 9.65 -25.06
C ARG A 119 2.60 10.09 -26.33
N LEU A 120 1.88 11.21 -26.32
CA LEU A 120 1.29 11.79 -27.53
C LEU A 120 2.32 12.20 -28.58
N ALA A 121 3.48 12.71 -28.15
CA ALA A 121 4.58 13.05 -29.05
C ALA A 121 5.26 11.81 -29.66
N LEU A 122 5.28 10.70 -28.93
CA LEU A 122 5.74 9.39 -29.38
C LEU A 122 4.59 8.68 -30.10
N ALA A 123 4.26 9.14 -31.31
CA ALA A 123 3.14 8.60 -32.10
C ALA A 123 3.07 7.06 -32.02
N SER A 124 1.94 6.54 -31.53
CA SER A 124 1.70 5.10 -31.45
C SER A 124 1.67 4.52 -32.88
N GLN A 125 2.67 3.72 -33.23
CA GLN A 125 2.76 3.06 -34.54
C GLN A 125 2.28 1.61 -34.47
N GLY A 126 1.89 1.05 -35.62
CA GLY A 126 1.44 -0.33 -35.76
C GLY A 126 -0.07 -0.47 -35.90
N GLU A 127 -0.54 -1.71 -36.01
CA GLU A 127 -1.93 -2.08 -36.33
C GLU A 127 -2.97 -1.46 -35.38
N HIS A 128 -2.62 -1.26 -34.11
CA HIS A 128 -3.50 -0.67 -33.09
C HIS A 128 -3.14 0.77 -32.74
N GLY A 129 -2.11 1.34 -33.40
CA GLY A 129 -1.56 2.66 -33.10
C GLY A 129 -2.59 3.79 -33.19
N GLU A 130 -3.42 3.82 -34.23
CA GLU A 130 -4.46 4.85 -34.40
C GLU A 130 -5.49 4.86 -33.26
N LYS A 131 -5.83 3.69 -32.75
CA LYS A 131 -6.83 3.55 -31.67
C LYS A 131 -6.25 3.87 -30.31
N VAL A 132 -4.98 3.56 -30.10
CA VAL A 132 -4.23 3.98 -28.92
C VAL A 132 -4.04 5.51 -28.93
N LEU A 133 -3.69 6.09 -30.08
CA LEU A 133 -3.61 7.54 -30.27
C LEU A 133 -4.96 8.23 -30.04
N SER A 134 -6.04 7.67 -30.58
CA SER A 134 -7.41 8.17 -30.33
C SER A 134 -7.74 8.15 -28.83
N CYS A 135 -7.32 7.11 -28.10
CA CYS A 135 -7.50 7.04 -26.65
C CYS A 135 -6.67 8.09 -25.89
N LEU A 136 -5.41 8.30 -26.27
CA LEU A 136 -4.55 9.33 -25.69
C LEU A 136 -5.13 10.74 -25.91
N LEU A 137 -5.61 11.02 -27.13
CA LEU A 137 -6.26 12.29 -27.47
C LEU A 137 -7.58 12.48 -26.73
N ALA A 138 -8.38 11.42 -26.58
CA ALA A 138 -9.61 11.46 -25.79
C ALA A 138 -9.29 11.82 -24.34
N ALA A 139 -8.31 11.14 -23.72
CA ALA A 139 -7.87 11.44 -22.37
C ALA A 139 -7.47 12.92 -22.19
N ARG A 140 -6.79 13.52 -23.17
CA ARG A 140 -6.35 14.92 -23.13
C ARG A 140 -7.50 15.93 -23.31
N ASN A 141 -8.36 15.70 -24.30
CA ASN A 141 -9.22 16.75 -24.87
C ASN A 141 -10.72 16.54 -24.61
N SER A 142 -11.12 15.35 -24.15
CA SER A 142 -12.54 14.97 -24.08
C SER A 142 -13.08 14.93 -22.65
N SER A 143 -14.41 14.84 -22.54
CA SER A 143 -15.08 14.61 -21.26
C SER A 143 -14.65 13.27 -20.63
N PRO A 144 -14.69 13.12 -19.29
CA PRO A 144 -14.33 11.87 -18.62
C PRO A 144 -15.08 10.64 -19.15
N HIS A 145 -16.39 10.76 -19.46
CA HIS A 145 -17.17 9.66 -20.04
C HIS A 145 -16.67 9.24 -21.42
N THR A 146 -16.35 10.21 -22.29
CA THR A 146 -15.80 9.94 -23.62
C THR A 146 -14.45 9.26 -23.51
N SER A 147 -13.57 9.76 -22.63
CA SER A 147 -12.23 9.21 -22.41
C SER A 147 -12.29 7.77 -21.89
N ILE A 148 -13.24 7.47 -21.02
CA ILE A 148 -13.45 6.11 -20.49
C ILE A 148 -14.03 5.17 -21.56
N SER A 149 -15.00 5.63 -22.33
CA SER A 149 -15.53 4.83 -23.45
C SER A 149 -14.41 4.49 -24.45
N LYS A 150 -13.53 5.45 -24.74
CA LYS A 150 -12.36 5.21 -25.60
C LYS A 150 -11.34 4.28 -24.98
N LEU A 151 -11.02 4.45 -23.69
CA LEU A 151 -10.16 3.51 -22.97
C LEU A 151 -10.72 2.09 -22.99
N GLN A 152 -12.01 1.91 -22.71
CA GLN A 152 -12.67 0.59 -22.74
C GLN A 152 -12.58 -0.04 -24.13
N SER A 153 -12.87 0.72 -25.19
CA SER A 153 -12.79 0.23 -26.57
C SER A 153 -11.37 -0.18 -26.92
N THR A 154 -10.37 0.66 -26.62
CA THR A 154 -8.97 0.38 -26.92
C THR A 154 -8.45 -0.81 -26.11
N CYS A 155 -8.74 -0.89 -24.80
CA CYS A 155 -8.34 -2.03 -23.98
C CYS A 155 -9.02 -3.34 -24.43
N ARG A 156 -10.27 -3.29 -24.89
CA ARG A 156 -10.96 -4.47 -25.42
C ARG A 156 -10.24 -5.02 -26.63
N GLU A 157 -9.91 -4.16 -27.58
CA GLU A 157 -9.24 -4.59 -28.79
C GLU A 157 -7.82 -5.09 -28.55
N LEU A 158 -7.06 -4.41 -27.69
CA LEU A 158 -5.73 -4.87 -27.31
C LEU A 158 -5.79 -6.21 -26.56
N ALA A 159 -6.79 -6.41 -25.70
CA ALA A 159 -7.00 -7.69 -25.03
C ALA A 159 -7.37 -8.79 -26.04
N ASP A 160 -8.28 -8.52 -26.98
CA ASP A 160 -8.66 -9.49 -28.01
C ASP A 160 -7.48 -9.80 -28.96
N ALA A 161 -6.61 -8.82 -29.25
CA ALA A 161 -5.40 -9.03 -30.03
C ALA A 161 -4.35 -9.85 -29.27
N ASN A 162 -4.15 -9.54 -27.98
CA ASN A 162 -3.27 -10.32 -27.09
C ASN A 162 -3.73 -11.78 -26.99
N ASP A 163 -5.03 -12.03 -26.86
CA ASP A 163 -5.59 -13.38 -26.79
C ASP A 163 -5.45 -14.14 -28.13
N ARG A 164 -5.33 -13.43 -29.26
CA ARG A 164 -4.98 -14.00 -30.58
C ARG A 164 -3.47 -14.19 -30.78
N GLY A 165 -2.64 -13.80 -29.82
CA GLY A 165 -1.18 -13.91 -29.89
C GLY A 165 -0.47 -12.75 -30.58
N SER A 166 -1.16 -11.62 -30.83
CA SER A 166 -0.52 -10.41 -31.35
C SER A 166 0.34 -9.76 -30.27
N ASP A 167 1.52 -9.25 -30.65
CA ASP A 167 2.35 -8.47 -29.73
C ASP A 167 1.77 -7.07 -29.53
N VAL A 168 1.22 -6.84 -28.33
CA VAL A 168 0.66 -5.54 -27.91
C VAL A 168 1.53 -4.83 -26.87
N ALA A 169 2.71 -5.37 -26.54
CA ALA A 169 3.56 -4.87 -25.46
C ALA A 169 4.00 -3.41 -25.68
N SER A 170 4.21 -3.02 -26.95
CA SER A 170 4.60 -1.67 -27.36
C SER A 170 3.60 -0.58 -26.94
N TYR A 171 2.32 -0.92 -26.76
CA TYR A 171 1.26 0.02 -26.39
C TYR A 171 1.06 0.15 -24.88
N MET A 172 1.70 -0.69 -24.06
CA MET A 172 1.42 -0.75 -22.62
C MET A 172 1.80 0.54 -21.89
N ASP A 173 2.83 1.25 -22.34
CA ASP A 173 3.20 2.55 -21.78
C ASP A 173 2.17 3.65 -22.12
N ASP A 174 1.56 3.59 -23.30
CA ASP A 174 0.48 4.51 -23.69
C ASP A 174 -0.75 4.29 -22.80
N ILE A 175 -1.14 3.03 -22.62
CA ILE A 175 -2.25 2.66 -21.72
C ILE A 175 -1.95 3.07 -20.28
N GLN A 176 -0.71 2.87 -19.81
CA GLN A 176 -0.32 3.32 -18.48
C GLN A 176 -0.44 4.85 -18.34
N ALA A 177 -0.02 5.62 -19.34
CA ALA A 177 -0.13 7.08 -19.30
C ALA A 177 -1.59 7.54 -19.23
N VAL A 178 -2.46 6.94 -20.05
CA VAL A 178 -3.91 7.21 -20.01
C VAL A 178 -4.50 6.86 -18.64
N LEU A 179 -4.20 5.68 -18.09
CA LEU A 179 -4.69 5.25 -16.78
C LEU A 179 -4.18 6.16 -15.66
N THR A 180 -2.91 6.54 -15.70
CA THR A 180 -2.29 7.43 -14.71
C THR A 180 -2.96 8.80 -14.72
N PHE A 181 -3.29 9.30 -15.91
CA PHE A 181 -3.99 10.56 -16.11
C PHE A 181 -5.44 10.48 -15.63
N MET A 182 -6.17 9.42 -16.00
CA MET A 182 -7.60 9.26 -15.69
C MET A 182 -7.90 8.69 -14.30
N ALA A 183 -6.92 8.15 -13.59
CA ALA A 183 -7.11 7.55 -12.26
C ALA A 183 -7.86 8.46 -11.27
N PRO A 184 -7.63 9.79 -11.19
CA PRO A 184 -8.40 10.68 -10.34
C PRO A 184 -9.87 10.81 -10.74
N CYS A 185 -10.18 10.71 -12.03
CA CYS A 185 -11.57 10.72 -12.52
C CYS A 185 -12.26 9.39 -12.16
N LEU A 186 -11.56 8.28 -12.32
CA LEU A 186 -12.09 6.93 -12.06
C LEU A 186 -12.29 6.60 -10.57
N VAL A 187 -11.48 7.18 -9.70
CA VAL A 187 -11.42 6.86 -8.26
C VAL A 187 -11.84 8.03 -7.37
N GLY A 188 -11.93 9.24 -7.92
CA GLY A 188 -12.31 10.45 -7.21
C GLY A 188 -13.79 10.82 -7.39
N ALA A 189 -14.27 11.78 -6.59
CA ALA A 189 -15.65 12.24 -6.59
C ALA A 189 -16.05 13.13 -7.79
N GLN A 190 -15.19 13.27 -8.80
CA GLN A 190 -15.42 14.22 -9.89
C GLN A 190 -16.52 13.78 -10.84
N VAL A 191 -16.64 12.47 -11.11
CA VAL A 191 -17.68 11.92 -11.99
C VAL A 191 -18.14 10.56 -11.45
N PRO A 192 -19.44 10.36 -11.19
CA PRO A 192 -19.95 9.06 -10.77
C PRO A 192 -19.94 8.09 -11.95
N PHE A 193 -19.15 7.02 -11.84
CA PHE A 193 -19.17 5.90 -12.77
C PHE A 193 -19.93 4.72 -12.18
N GLY A 194 -20.64 3.97 -13.02
CA GLY A 194 -21.33 2.77 -12.58
C GLY A 194 -20.35 1.65 -12.25
N ARG A 195 -20.67 0.82 -11.24
CA ARG A 195 -19.89 -0.37 -10.86
C ARG A 195 -19.54 -1.25 -12.07
N LYS A 196 -20.53 -1.48 -12.96
CA LYS A 196 -20.38 -2.32 -14.16
C LYS A 196 -19.33 -1.78 -15.13
N GLU A 197 -19.27 -0.47 -15.32
CA GLU A 197 -18.29 0.17 -16.20
C GLU A 197 -16.87 0.06 -15.64
N LEU A 198 -16.71 0.37 -14.35
CA LEU A 198 -15.42 0.26 -13.66
C LEU A 198 -14.91 -1.19 -13.64
N ARG A 199 -15.82 -2.16 -13.42
CA ARG A 199 -15.51 -3.59 -13.44
C ARG A 199 -15.12 -4.07 -14.84
N SER A 200 -15.84 -3.62 -15.87
CA SER A 200 -15.49 -3.93 -17.26
C SER A 200 -14.08 -3.45 -17.61
N ILE A 201 -13.69 -2.24 -17.19
CA ILE A 201 -12.32 -1.73 -17.39
C ILE A 201 -11.33 -2.64 -16.69
N LEU A 202 -11.59 -2.98 -15.43
CA LEU A 202 -10.69 -3.81 -14.64
C LEU A 202 -10.45 -5.19 -15.26
N LEU A 203 -11.49 -5.85 -15.76
CA LEU A 203 -11.39 -7.15 -16.43
C LEU A 203 -10.59 -7.07 -17.73
N LEU A 204 -10.80 -6.00 -18.52
CA LEU A 204 -10.03 -5.78 -19.74
C LEU A 204 -8.54 -5.56 -19.44
N LEU A 205 -8.23 -4.75 -18.41
CA LEU A 205 -6.84 -4.50 -18.00
C LEU A 205 -6.14 -5.77 -17.50
N GLN A 206 -6.86 -6.72 -16.92
CA GLN A 206 -6.30 -8.01 -16.47
C GLN A 206 -5.98 -8.97 -17.62
N ARG A 207 -6.57 -8.77 -18.81
CA ARG A 207 -6.26 -9.54 -20.02
C ARG A 207 -5.05 -9.01 -20.79
N LEU A 208 -4.53 -7.84 -20.41
CA LEU A 208 -3.34 -7.26 -21.02
C LEU A 208 -2.06 -7.90 -20.44
N PRO A 209 -0.94 -7.93 -21.20
CA PRO A 209 0.29 -8.60 -20.77
C PRO A 209 1.01 -7.90 -19.60
N ARG A 210 0.55 -6.72 -19.15
CA ARG A 210 1.19 -5.92 -18.10
C ARG A 210 0.22 -5.65 -16.96
N GLU A 211 0.72 -5.77 -15.73
CA GLU A 211 0.01 -5.29 -14.55
C GLU A 211 0.17 -3.77 -14.38
N PHE A 212 -0.95 -3.08 -14.17
CA PHE A 212 -0.97 -1.64 -13.94
C PHE A 212 -1.25 -1.33 -12.45
N PRO A 213 -0.50 -0.43 -11.81
CA PRO A 213 -0.71 -0.07 -10.40
C PRO A 213 -2.08 0.58 -10.16
N GLU A 214 -2.67 1.21 -11.18
CA GLU A 214 -4.02 1.78 -11.16
C GLU A 214 -5.10 0.72 -10.94
N THR A 215 -4.88 -0.53 -11.38
CA THR A 215 -5.85 -1.61 -11.17
C THR A 215 -6.08 -1.90 -9.69
N ALA A 216 -5.04 -1.81 -8.85
CA ALA A 216 -5.16 -2.00 -7.41
C ALA A 216 -5.96 -0.86 -6.76
N LYS A 217 -5.78 0.38 -7.24
CA LYS A 217 -6.56 1.55 -6.77
C LYS A 217 -8.02 1.42 -7.17
N LEU A 218 -8.28 1.02 -8.42
CA LEU A 218 -9.63 0.81 -8.94
C LEU A 218 -10.36 -0.32 -8.18
N ARG A 219 -9.69 -1.45 -7.92
CA ARG A 219 -10.24 -2.53 -7.10
C ARG A 219 -10.66 -2.04 -5.70
N LYS A 220 -9.78 -1.28 -5.05
CA LYS A 220 -10.08 -0.69 -3.73
C LYS A 220 -11.27 0.27 -3.79
N HIS A 221 -11.35 1.09 -4.83
CA HIS A 221 -12.46 2.02 -5.01
C HIS A 221 -13.79 1.28 -5.22
N ILE A 222 -13.81 0.26 -6.07
CA ILE A 222 -15.01 -0.54 -6.31
C ILE A 222 -15.47 -1.21 -5.01
N ALA A 223 -14.54 -1.85 -4.29
CA ALA A 223 -14.83 -2.57 -3.04
C ALA A 223 -15.15 -1.66 -1.83
N ALA A 224 -14.94 -0.35 -1.95
CA ALA A 224 -15.27 0.62 -0.89
C ALA A 224 -16.60 1.35 -1.16
N ASN A 225 -16.98 1.52 -2.42
CA ASN A 225 -18.14 2.36 -2.80
C ASN A 225 -19.31 1.58 -3.35
N PHE A 226 -19.14 0.29 -3.68
CA PHE A 226 -20.21 -0.49 -4.28
C PHE A 226 -20.38 -1.83 -3.56
N GLU A 227 -21.63 -2.21 -3.38
CA GLU A 227 -22.00 -3.56 -2.96
C GLU A 227 -21.64 -4.57 -4.07
N THR A 228 -21.20 -5.76 -3.67
CA THR A 228 -20.88 -6.85 -4.59
C THR A 228 -22.16 -7.62 -4.95
N PRO A 229 -22.60 -7.66 -6.22
CA PRO A 229 -23.81 -8.31 -6.66
C PRO A 229 -23.81 -9.80 -6.38
N ALA A 230 -25.00 -10.36 -6.20
CA ALA A 230 -25.19 -11.77 -5.85
C ALA A 230 -24.45 -12.76 -6.77
N GLU A 231 -24.36 -12.46 -8.06
CA GLU A 231 -23.61 -13.27 -9.05
C GLU A 231 -22.13 -13.41 -8.66
N GLU A 232 -21.48 -12.32 -8.25
CA GLU A 232 -20.08 -12.31 -7.83
C GLU A 232 -19.89 -12.82 -6.40
N VAL A 233 -20.94 -12.75 -5.56
CA VAL A 233 -20.94 -13.37 -4.24
C VAL A 233 -20.70 -14.87 -4.36
N VAL A 234 -21.30 -15.51 -5.37
CA VAL A 234 -21.11 -16.95 -5.63
C VAL A 234 -19.64 -17.26 -5.87
N ASP A 235 -18.96 -16.50 -6.74
CA ASP A 235 -17.53 -16.68 -7.02
C ASP A 235 -16.67 -16.54 -5.75
N VAL A 236 -16.98 -15.55 -4.90
CA VAL A 236 -16.28 -15.34 -3.63
C VAL A 236 -16.52 -16.51 -2.68
N GLN A 237 -17.75 -16.99 -2.56
CA GLN A 237 -18.08 -18.15 -1.72
C GLN A 237 -17.44 -19.43 -2.23
N GLU A 238 -17.39 -19.65 -3.53
CA GLU A 238 -16.69 -20.79 -4.14
C GLU A 238 -15.19 -20.73 -3.88
N GLN A 239 -14.57 -19.56 -4.04
CA GLN A 239 -13.16 -19.37 -3.74
C GLN A 239 -12.85 -19.61 -2.25
N LEU A 240 -13.73 -19.18 -1.34
CA LEU A 240 -13.62 -19.50 0.10
C LEU A 240 -13.70 -21.01 0.36
N LYS A 241 -14.65 -21.71 -0.28
CA LYS A 241 -14.78 -23.17 -0.15
C LYS A 241 -13.55 -23.91 -0.69
N LYS A 242 -13.04 -23.48 -1.85
CA LYS A 242 -11.82 -24.03 -2.46
C LYS A 242 -10.61 -23.82 -1.55
N MET A 243 -10.44 -22.61 -1.03
CA MET A 243 -9.40 -22.28 -0.06
C MET A 243 -9.50 -23.11 1.22
N LEU A 244 -10.71 -23.33 1.73
CA LEU A 244 -10.90 -24.14 2.93
C LEU A 244 -10.49 -25.59 2.70
N LYS A 245 -10.77 -26.16 1.52
CA LYS A 245 -10.27 -27.49 1.15
C LYS A 245 -8.74 -27.54 1.07
N GLU A 246 -8.12 -26.52 0.49
CA GLU A 246 -6.66 -26.39 0.39
C GLU A 246 -6.01 -26.32 1.79
N VAL A 247 -6.48 -25.39 2.64
CA VAL A 247 -5.96 -25.19 4.00
C VAL A 247 -6.23 -26.39 4.91
N ARG A 248 -7.29 -27.17 4.66
CA ARG A 248 -7.52 -28.45 5.34
C ARG A 248 -6.44 -29.49 5.04
N GLY A 249 -5.82 -29.42 3.86
CA GLY A 249 -4.72 -30.29 3.46
C GLY A 249 -3.34 -29.79 3.91
N TRP A 250 -3.25 -28.62 4.53
CA TRP A 250 -1.98 -28.11 5.05
C TRP A 250 -1.56 -28.93 6.28
N CYS A 251 -0.51 -29.73 6.10
CA CYS A 251 0.09 -30.56 7.14
C CYS A 251 1.39 -29.95 7.65
N ARG A 252 1.81 -30.34 8.87
CA ARG A 252 3.11 -29.93 9.42
C ARG A 252 4.29 -30.54 8.66
N GLU A 253 4.07 -31.66 7.98
CA GLU A 253 5.11 -32.44 7.30
C GLU A 253 5.43 -31.90 5.89
N GLU A 254 4.46 -31.25 5.24
CA GLU A 254 4.64 -30.55 3.98
C GLU A 254 4.44 -29.04 4.21
N PRO A 255 5.52 -28.29 4.48
CA PRO A 255 5.41 -26.88 4.81
C PRO A 255 4.92 -26.09 3.59
N TYR A 256 3.82 -25.36 3.77
CA TYR A 256 3.39 -24.31 2.85
C TYR A 256 4.24 -23.04 3.06
N SER A 257 4.37 -22.23 2.01
CA SER A 257 5.15 -21.01 2.10
C SER A 257 4.42 -19.94 2.93
N VAL A 258 5.21 -19.07 3.55
CA VAL A 258 4.72 -17.86 4.21
C VAL A 258 3.93 -16.98 3.25
N SER A 259 4.36 -16.87 1.99
CA SER A 259 3.67 -16.07 0.97
C SER A 259 2.27 -16.60 0.69
N VAL A 260 2.12 -17.91 0.52
CA VAL A 260 0.81 -18.54 0.30
C VAL A 260 -0.08 -18.29 1.51
N PHE A 261 0.44 -18.47 2.73
CA PHE A 261 -0.32 -18.16 3.94
C PHE A 261 -0.81 -16.71 3.98
N GLU A 262 0.07 -15.75 3.70
CA GLU A 262 -0.26 -14.32 3.73
C GLU A 262 -1.27 -13.94 2.65
N ASP A 263 -1.13 -14.48 1.43
CA ASP A 263 -2.08 -14.26 0.35
C ASP A 263 -3.48 -14.76 0.70
N ARG A 264 -3.58 -15.95 1.30
CA ARG A 264 -4.86 -16.54 1.73
C ARG A 264 -5.48 -15.77 2.89
N LEU A 265 -4.69 -15.40 3.91
CA LEU A 265 -5.17 -14.57 5.02
C LEU A 265 -5.63 -13.19 4.54
N GLN A 266 -4.89 -12.58 3.61
CA GLN A 266 -5.23 -11.27 3.06
C GLN A 266 -6.52 -11.31 2.22
N PHE A 267 -6.80 -12.42 1.54
CA PHE A 267 -8.07 -12.62 0.85
C PHE A 267 -9.25 -12.65 1.84
N VAL A 268 -9.13 -13.44 2.92
CA VAL A 268 -10.18 -13.52 3.96
C VAL A 268 -10.39 -12.16 4.62
N LYS A 269 -9.30 -11.46 4.97
CA LYS A 269 -9.36 -10.10 5.53
C LYS A 269 -10.13 -9.14 4.63
N LYS A 270 -9.77 -9.06 3.34
CA LYS A 270 -10.45 -8.20 2.36
C LYS A 270 -11.93 -8.55 2.21
N THR A 271 -12.27 -9.83 2.35
CA THR A 271 -13.66 -10.31 2.26
C THR A 271 -14.48 -9.81 3.44
N ILE A 272 -13.93 -9.82 4.66
CA ILE A 272 -14.63 -9.31 5.85
C ILE A 272 -14.74 -7.76 5.82
N GLU A 273 -13.72 -7.08 5.31
CA GLU A 273 -13.61 -5.61 5.29
C GLU A 273 -14.34 -4.94 4.11
N ALA A 274 -14.93 -5.68 3.16
CA ALA A 274 -15.58 -5.11 1.98
C ALA A 274 -16.84 -4.28 2.34
N SER A 275 -17.18 -3.29 1.51
CA SER A 275 -18.30 -2.36 1.74
C SER A 275 -19.70 -3.00 1.71
N GLY A 276 -19.81 -4.26 1.27
CA GLY A 276 -21.04 -5.03 1.28
C GLY A 276 -21.08 -6.10 0.20
N TYR A 277 -21.87 -7.14 0.45
CA TYR A 277 -22.23 -8.17 -0.53
C TYR A 277 -23.74 -8.31 -0.54
N GLU A 278 -24.33 -8.30 -1.72
CA GLU A 278 -25.76 -8.37 -1.90
C GLU A 278 -26.27 -9.72 -1.37
N GLY A 279 -27.11 -9.66 -0.34
CA GLY A 279 -27.70 -10.85 0.29
C GLY A 279 -26.70 -11.72 1.07
N TYR A 280 -25.47 -11.26 1.30
CA TYR A 280 -24.43 -12.01 2.00
C TYR A 280 -23.68 -11.13 3.01
N ASP A 281 -23.56 -11.60 4.26
CA ASP A 281 -22.73 -10.94 5.26
C ASP A 281 -21.59 -11.90 5.64
N PRO A 282 -20.34 -11.62 5.19
CA PRO A 282 -19.16 -12.41 5.50
C PRO A 282 -18.97 -12.70 6.98
N ARG A 283 -19.43 -11.80 7.87
CA ARG A 283 -19.30 -11.96 9.32
C ARG A 283 -20.15 -13.10 9.87
N TRP A 284 -21.14 -13.59 9.12
CA TRP A 284 -21.94 -14.77 9.47
C TRP A 284 -21.51 -16.04 8.73
N ASP A 285 -20.51 -15.97 7.84
CA ASP A 285 -20.07 -17.14 7.07
C ASP A 285 -19.24 -18.10 7.93
N LYS A 286 -19.75 -19.32 8.08
CA LYS A 286 -19.10 -20.39 8.86
C LYS A 286 -17.76 -20.83 8.25
N SER A 287 -17.63 -20.77 6.93
CA SER A 287 -16.41 -21.12 6.19
C SER A 287 -15.29 -20.13 6.49
N ILE A 288 -15.61 -18.84 6.63
CA ILE A 288 -14.65 -17.81 7.02
C ILE A 288 -14.17 -18.03 8.46
N ALA A 289 -15.09 -18.32 9.39
CA ALA A 289 -14.71 -18.64 10.77
C ALA A 289 -13.82 -19.88 10.84
N GLU A 290 -14.14 -20.93 10.08
CA GLU A 290 -13.32 -22.14 10.03
C GLU A 290 -11.93 -21.88 9.41
N LEU A 291 -11.86 -21.10 8.34
CA LEU A 291 -10.59 -20.69 7.71
C LEU A 291 -9.69 -19.96 8.71
N LEU A 292 -10.22 -18.98 9.42
CA LEU A 292 -9.47 -18.23 10.43
C LEU A 292 -8.97 -19.13 11.57
N PHE A 293 -9.81 -20.05 12.05
CA PHE A 293 -9.40 -21.03 13.05
C PHE A 293 -8.25 -21.90 12.54
N ARG A 294 -8.35 -22.42 11.31
CA ARG A 294 -7.30 -23.25 10.70
C ARG A 294 -6.02 -22.47 10.47
N PHE A 295 -6.09 -21.21 10.04
CA PHE A 295 -4.90 -20.36 9.94
C PHE A 295 -4.19 -20.24 11.29
N GLY A 296 -4.93 -20.15 12.40
CA GLY A 296 -4.37 -20.17 13.75
C GLY A 296 -3.58 -21.45 14.04
N CYS A 297 -4.13 -22.63 13.71
CA CYS A 297 -3.43 -23.90 13.86
C CYS A 297 -2.17 -23.98 12.98
N CYS A 298 -2.29 -23.49 11.75
CA CYS A 298 -1.22 -23.44 10.76
C CYS A 298 -0.06 -22.51 11.15
N LEU A 299 -0.27 -21.51 12.02
CA LEU A 299 0.86 -20.67 12.46
C LEU A 299 1.96 -21.44 13.17
N GLN A 300 1.65 -22.58 13.79
CA GLN A 300 2.62 -23.43 14.50
C GLN A 300 3.69 -24.05 13.58
N ALA A 301 3.48 -24.03 12.25
CA ALA A 301 4.48 -24.49 11.27
C ALA A 301 5.59 -23.46 11.01
N PHE A 302 5.42 -22.21 11.44
CA PHE A 302 6.41 -21.14 11.23
C PHE A 302 7.29 -20.91 12.47
N HIS A 303 8.45 -20.28 12.26
CA HIS A 303 9.35 -19.91 13.36
C HIS A 303 8.72 -18.80 14.22
N THR A 304 8.81 -18.97 15.54
CA THR A 304 8.33 -18.02 16.54
C THR A 304 9.05 -16.68 16.46
N GLY A 305 8.29 -15.59 16.42
CA GLY A 305 8.82 -14.23 16.46
C GLY A 305 7.73 -13.19 16.17
N TRP A 306 8.13 -11.92 16.17
CA TRP A 306 7.24 -10.75 15.99
C TRP A 306 6.30 -10.85 14.78
N ALA A 307 6.75 -11.43 13.66
CA ALA A 307 5.92 -11.61 12.47
C ALA A 307 4.78 -12.63 12.70
N GLN A 308 5.04 -13.67 13.49
CA GLN A 308 4.03 -14.67 13.85
C GLN A 308 3.01 -14.10 14.83
N ASP A 309 3.45 -13.32 15.81
CA ASP A 309 2.55 -12.63 16.76
C ASP A 309 1.59 -11.69 16.02
N ARG A 310 2.11 -10.91 15.06
CA ARG A 310 1.27 -10.03 14.23
C ARG A 310 0.23 -10.78 13.42
N ARG A 311 0.57 -11.96 12.88
CA ARG A 311 -0.39 -12.82 12.16
C ARG A 311 -1.45 -13.37 13.11
N TYR A 312 -1.04 -13.80 14.30
CA TYR A 312 -1.95 -14.27 15.35
C TYR A 312 -2.93 -13.19 15.78
N ASP A 313 -2.45 -11.97 16.05
CA ASP A 313 -3.28 -10.83 16.40
C ASP A 313 -4.27 -10.48 15.28
N THR A 314 -3.83 -10.53 14.02
CA THR A 314 -4.71 -10.31 12.87
C THR A 314 -5.83 -11.34 12.81
N ILE A 315 -5.51 -12.64 12.95
CA ILE A 315 -6.51 -13.71 12.96
C ILE A 315 -7.48 -13.55 14.13
N ARG A 316 -6.97 -13.22 15.32
CA ARG A 316 -7.78 -13.02 16.53
C ARG A 316 -8.73 -11.84 16.39
N SER A 317 -8.26 -10.72 15.81
CA SER A 317 -9.09 -9.56 15.50
C SER A 317 -10.23 -9.96 14.56
N LEU A 318 -9.91 -10.61 13.44
CA LEU A 318 -10.92 -11.03 12.46
C LEU A 318 -11.93 -12.03 13.05
N LEU A 319 -11.49 -12.98 13.87
CA LEU A 319 -12.38 -13.90 14.59
C LEU A 319 -13.32 -13.18 15.56
N SER A 320 -12.87 -12.10 16.19
CA SER A 320 -13.71 -11.32 17.11
C SER A 320 -14.80 -10.52 16.39
N GLU A 321 -14.61 -10.20 15.11
CA GLU A 321 -15.59 -9.55 14.25
C GLU A 321 -16.66 -10.52 13.72
N MET A 322 -16.37 -11.84 13.76
CA MET A 322 -17.32 -12.86 13.35
C MET A 322 -18.51 -12.91 14.32
N LYS A 323 -19.71 -13.00 13.75
CA LYS A 323 -20.97 -13.09 14.49
C LYS A 323 -21.35 -14.57 14.63
N SER A 324 -21.60 -15.01 15.86
CA SER A 324 -22.10 -16.36 16.13
C SER A 324 -23.63 -16.40 16.10
N GLN A 325 -24.20 -17.46 15.52
CA GLN A 325 -25.65 -17.69 15.48
C GLN A 325 -26.29 -17.78 16.88
N GLU A 326 -25.51 -18.03 17.93
CA GLU A 326 -25.97 -18.03 19.32
C GLU A 326 -26.43 -16.64 19.81
N ARG A 327 -25.90 -15.53 19.26
CA ARG A 327 -26.33 -14.17 19.65
C ARG A 327 -27.69 -13.74 19.07
N ARG A 328 -28.37 -14.63 18.34
CA ARG A 328 -29.69 -14.39 17.71
C ARG A 328 -30.85 -15.11 18.43
N ARG A 329 -30.58 -15.87 19.49
CA ARG A 329 -31.62 -16.51 20.31
C ARG A 329 -31.79 -15.75 21.62
#